data_AF-A0A518XDW7-F1
#
_entry.id   AF-A0A518XDW7-F1
#
_cell.length_a   1.000
_cell.length_b   1.000
_cell.length_c   1.000
_cell.angle_alpha   90.00
_cell.angle_beta   90.00
_cell.angle_gamma   90.00
#
_symmetry.space_group_name_H-M   'P 1'
#
loop_
_entity.id
_entity.type
_entity.pdbx_description
1 polymer ?
#
loop_
_entity_poly.entity_id
_entity_poly.type
_entity_poly.pdbx_seq_one_letter_code
_entity_poly.pdbx_strand_id
1 'polypeptide(L)' 'MSLDVMPISAYCQTTGESEEAINKRIQRKIWRMGVHVLKVDGVRERWIDTEEVNRWARSSKDPLYRAE' A
#
# COMPACT_ATOMS: atom_id res chain seq x y z
N MET A 1 8.23 -18.08 -4.59
CA MET A 1 8.64 -16.96 -3.71
C MET A 1 8.44 -15.69 -4.51
N SER A 2 7.24 -15.14 -4.45
CA SER A 2 7.01 -13.80 -4.96
C SER A 2 7.58 -12.85 -3.92
N LEU A 3 8.38 -11.86 -4.33
CA LEU A 3 8.72 -10.77 -3.44
C LEU A 3 7.46 -9.92 -3.37
N ASP A 4 6.63 -10.15 -2.35
CA ASP A 4 5.33 -9.48 -2.20
C ASP A 4 5.49 -8.01 -1.77
N VAL A 5 6.73 -7.52 -1.66
CA VAL A 5 7.08 -6.15 -1.32
C VAL A 5 7.89 -5.50 -2.43
N MET A 6 7.54 -4.26 -2.78
CA MET A 6 8.25 -3.50 -3.82
C MET A 6 8.33 -2.01 -3.50
N PRO A 7 9.36 -1.27 -3.98
CA PRO A 7 9.42 0.19 -3.84
C PRO A 7 8.18 0.88 -4.40
N ILE A 8 7.76 2.02 -3.80
CA ILE A 8 6.61 2.80 -4.27
C ILE A 8 6.76 3.18 -5.75
N SER A 9 7.95 3.59 -6.16
CA SER A 9 8.29 3.99 -7.53
C SER A 9 8.06 2.84 -8.51
N ALA A 10 8.48 1.62 -8.15
CA ALA A 10 8.21 0.42 -8.94
C ALA A 10 6.71 0.07 -8.94
N TYR A 11 6.01 0.17 -7.80
CA TYR A 11 4.57 -0.06 -7.71
C TYR A 11 3.76 0.92 -8.58
N CYS A 12 4.13 2.20 -8.56
CA CYS A 12 3.53 3.24 -9.41
C CYS A 12 3.74 2.92 -10.89
N GLN A 13 4.95 2.51 -11.28
CA GLN A 13 5.24 2.13 -12.67
C GLN A 13 4.44 0.91 -13.13
N THR A 14 4.26 -0.11 -12.28
CA THR A 14 3.56 -1.35 -12.65
C THR A 14 2.04 -1.20 -12.67
N THR A 15 1.48 -0.39 -11.77
CA THR A 15 0.02 -0.25 -11.61
C THR A 15 -0.57 0.97 -12.31
N GLY A 16 0.27 1.95 -12.67
CA GLY A 16 -0.18 3.26 -13.16
C GLY A 16 -0.71 4.18 -12.05
N GLU A 17 -0.63 3.77 -10.78
CA GLU A 17 -0.95 4.66 -9.66
C GLU A 17 0.10 5.75 -9.48
N SER A 18 -0.32 6.93 -9.00
CA SER A 18 0.60 8.00 -8.64
C SER A 18 0.99 7.93 -7.16
N GLU A 19 2.20 8.42 -6.84
CA GLU A 19 2.62 8.58 -5.44
C GLU A 19 1.65 9.45 -4.64
N GLU A 20 1.02 10.44 -5.28
CA GLU A 20 0.01 11.29 -4.65
C GLU A 20 -1.23 10.47 -4.25
N ALA A 21 -1.70 9.55 -5.09
CA ALA A 21 -2.83 8.68 -4.78
C ALA A 21 -2.52 7.75 -3.61
N ILE A 22 -1.29 7.22 -3.56
CA ILE A 22 -0.80 6.41 -2.43
C ILE A 22 -0.77 7.26 -1.15
N ASN A 23 -0.15 8.44 -1.21
CA ASN A 23 -0.08 9.36 -0.06
C ASN A 23 -1.47 9.76 0.45
N LYS A 24 -2.43 10.01 -0.45
CA LYS A 24 -3.84 10.28 -0.09
C LYS A 24 -4.48 9.09 0.63
N ARG A 25 -4.22 7.84 0.23
CA ARG A 25 -4.71 6.65 0.94
C ARG A 25 -4.11 6.53 2.34
N ILE A 26 -2.82 6.84 2.48
CA ILE A 26 -2.14 6.85 3.79
C ILE A 26 -2.73 7.95 4.69
N GLN A 27 -2.88 9.18 4.17
CA GLN A 27 -3.46 10.31 4.90
C GLN A 27 -4.89 10.04 5.37
N ARG A 28 -5.69 9.37 4.52
CA ARG A 28 -7.06 8.95 4.85
C ARG A 28 -7.11 7.69 5.74
N LYS A 29 -5.96 7.18 6.18
CA LYS A 29 -5.81 5.95 6.98
C LYS A 29 -6.35 4.68 6.32
N ILE A 30 -6.59 4.72 5.00
CA ILE A 30 -7.02 3.55 4.21
C ILE A 30 -5.84 2.59 4.10
N TRP A 31 -4.66 3.11 3.77
CA TRP A 31 -3.41 2.36 3.82
C TRP A 31 -2.65 2.75 5.09
N ARG A 32 -2.05 1.77 5.75
CA ARG A 32 -1.38 1.95 7.04
C ARG A 32 0.10 1.61 6.94
N MET A 33 0.93 2.43 7.59
CA MET A 33 2.35 2.13 7.79
C MET A 33 2.50 0.85 8.61
N GLY A 34 3.40 -0.04 8.21
CA GLY A 34 3.59 -1.37 8.81
C GLY A 34 2.57 -2.42 8.37
N VAL A 35 1.60 -2.08 7.51
CA VAL A 35 0.63 -3.03 6.93
C VAL A 35 0.70 -2.99 5.41
N HIS A 36 0.25 -1.90 4.80
CA HIS A 36 0.25 -1.75 3.34
C HIS A 36 1.54 -1.10 2.84
N VAL A 37 2.16 -0.28 3.71
CA VAL A 37 3.34 0.52 3.39
C VAL A 37 4.41 0.27 4.43
N LEU A 38 5.57 -0.19 4.01
CA LEU A 38 6.68 -0.57 4.87
C LEU A 38 7.77 0.50 4.84
N LYS A 39 8.32 0.81 6.00
CA LYS A 39 9.57 1.56 6.12
C LYS A 39 10.68 0.55 6.36
N VAL A 40 11.54 0.36 5.34
CA VAL A 40 12.66 -0.58 5.41
C VAL A 40 13.88 0.17 5.94
N ASP A 41 14.53 -0.37 6.96
CA ASP A 41 15.70 0.25 7.56
C ASP A 41 16.85 0.39 6.55
N GLY A 42 17.50 1.55 6.53
CA GLY A 42 18.56 1.87 5.57
C GLY A 42 18.06 2.21 4.16
N VAL A 43 16.76 2.13 3.88
CA VAL A 43 16.18 2.49 2.59
C VAL A 43 15.44 3.83 2.71
N ARG A 44 15.74 4.75 1.80
CA ARG A 44 15.14 6.10 1.80
C ARG A 44 13.65 6.05 1.42
N GLU A 45 13.32 5.21 0.45
CA GLU A 45 11.96 5.10 -0.08
C GLU A 45 11.13 4.10 0.72
N ARG A 46 9.83 4.37 0.85
CA ARG A 46 8.87 3.42 1.43
C ARG A 46 8.51 2.35 0.40
N TRP A 47 8.18 1.16 0.89
CA TRP A 47 7.82 0.01 0.06
C TRP A 47 6.33 -0.30 0.23
N ILE A 48 5.73 -0.90 -0.78
CA ILE A 48 4.35 -1.38 -0.78
C ILE A 48 4.35 -2.88 -0.56
N ASP A 49 3.56 -3.33 0.41
CA ASP A 49 3.19 -4.72 0.57
C ASP A 49 2.00 -5.01 -0.36
N THR A 50 2.30 -5.66 -1.48
CA THR A 50 1.34 -5.98 -2.52
C THR A 50 0.34 -7.05 -2.10
N GLU A 51 0.68 -7.91 -1.12
CA GLU A 51 -0.25 -8.89 -0.59
C GLU A 51 -1.36 -8.20 0.21
N GLU A 52 -0.98 -7.32 1.14
CA GLU A 52 -1.94 -6.58 1.97
C GLU A 52 -2.77 -5.61 1.14
N VAL A 53 -2.17 -4.96 0.12
CA VAL A 53 -2.92 -4.13 -0.83
C VAL A 53 -3.94 -4.97 -1.62
N ASN A 54 -3.57 -6.16 -2.08
CA ASN A 54 -4.49 -7.06 -2.76
C ASN A 54 -5.61 -7.55 -1.84
N ARG A 55 -5.29 -7.84 -0.57
CA ARG A 55 -6.27 -8.19 0.45
C ARG A 55 -7.26 -7.05 0.66
N TRP A 56 -6.78 -5.82 0.82
CA TRP A 56 -7.61 -4.63 0.89
C TRP A 56 -8.48 -4.45 -0.36
N ALA A 57 -7.92 -4.58 -1.56
CA ALA A 57 -8.67 -4.40 -2.79
C ALA A 57 -9.84 -5.38 -2.89
N ARG A 58 -9.63 -6.64 -2.46
CA ARG A 58 -10.65 -7.69 -2.43
C ARG A 58 -11.67 -7.51 -1.31
N SER A 59 -11.28 -6.94 -0.16
CA SER A 59 -12.17 -6.67 0.98
C SER A 59 -12.84 -5.29 0.93
N SER A 60 -12.41 -4.39 0.05
CA SER A 60 -12.87 -2.98 -0.01
C SER A 60 -14.37 -2.78 -0.28
N LYS A 61 -15.10 -3.85 -0.65
CA LYS A 61 -16.57 -3.86 -0.75
C LYS A 61 -17.28 -4.22 0.56
N ASP A 62 -16.55 -4.54 1.62
CA ASP A 62 -17.09 -4.86 2.94
C ASP A 62 -17.41 -3.58 3.73
N PRO A 63 -18.68 -3.34 4.11
CA PRO A 63 -19.08 -2.21 4.94
C PRO A 63 -18.35 -2.13 6.29
N LEU A 64 -17.80 -3.24 6.80
CA LEU A 64 -17.12 -3.30 8.09
C LEU A 64 -15.76 -2.60 8.11
N TYR A 65 -15.12 -2.38 6.94
CA TYR A 65 -13.84 -1.66 6.87
C TYR A 65 -13.97 -0.13 6.84
N ARG A 66 -15.21 0.40 6.84
CA ARG A 66 -15.50 1.84 6.95
C ARG A 66 -15.67 2.32 8.39
N ALA A 67 -15.67 1.42 9.36
CA ALA A 67 -16.11 1.71 10.72
C ALA A 67 -15.11 1.23 11.77
N GLU A 68 -13.89 1.79 11.77
CA GLU A 68 -13.05 1.97 12.97
C GLU A 68 -12.25 3.28 12.88
#